data_AF-A0A7T4FNA7-F1
#
_entry.id   AF-A0A7T4FNA7-F1
#
_cell.length_a   1.000
_cell.length_b   1.000
_cell.length_c   1.000
_cell.angle_alpha   90.00
_cell.angle_beta   90.00
_cell.angle_gamma   90.00
#
_symmetry.space_group_name_H-M   'P 1'
#
loop_
_entity.id
_entity.type
_entity.pdbx_description
1 polymer ?
#
loop_
_entity_poly.entity_id
_entity_poly.type
_entity_poly.pdbx_seq_one_letter_code
_entity_poly.pdbx_strand_id
1 'polypeptide(L)'
;MKFFVSTGEASGDLHLSYLVKSVKARYQDIDFVGVAGEKSQKEGVEILQDINELAIMGFTEALKKYKFLRQKAYEYLEYIKDNQIKNVILVDYGGFNVKFLELLKNEIKDIKIFYYIPPKVWIWGEKRVEKLRLADYIMVIFPWEVDFYKKHNINAIYFGNPFTDFYKKVERTGNKILLLPGSRRQEIKAMLPVFEEIINDLKDDKFILKLNSSQDLKYTENFQNYDNVEIIIDKKLKDIVSDCKLSVATSGTITLELALLGLPSIVVYKTTFINYLIGKYILKIGYISLPNLVLNDEVFPELIQKDCEAKNIEKHMKKILENLPEIEEKIENMRKKVEGKAVVENYADFLVKEGK
;
A
#
# COMPACT_ATOMS: atom_id res chain seq x y z
N MET A 1 -0.09 14.76 -24.79
CA MET A 1 -1.28 14.37 -23.99
C MET A 1 -0.94 14.60 -22.52
N LYS A 2 -1.87 15.12 -21.71
CA LYS A 2 -1.61 15.41 -20.30
C LYS A 2 -2.60 14.66 -19.40
N PHE A 3 -2.11 14.07 -18.32
CA PHE A 3 -2.90 13.42 -17.28
C PHE A 3 -2.85 14.23 -16.00
N PHE A 4 -4.00 14.46 -15.37
CA PHE A 4 -4.05 14.85 -13.98
C PHE A 4 -3.98 13.59 -13.10
N VAL A 5 -3.14 13.57 -12.07
CA VAL A 5 -2.98 12.42 -11.17
C VAL A 5 -3.37 12.77 -9.74
N SER A 6 -3.99 11.84 -9.02
CA SER A 6 -4.35 12.04 -7.61
C SER A 6 -4.13 10.80 -6.76
N THR A 7 -3.14 10.86 -5.87
CA THR A 7 -2.93 9.94 -4.75
C THR A 7 -2.87 10.73 -3.44
N GLY A 8 -3.12 10.07 -2.31
CA GLY A 8 -3.05 10.68 -0.98
C GLY A 8 -2.20 9.93 0.04
N GLU A 9 -1.56 8.83 -0.36
CA GLU A 9 -0.72 8.01 0.51
C GLU A 9 0.55 7.54 -0.20
N ALA A 10 1.58 7.19 0.58
CA ALA A 10 2.89 6.76 0.07
C ALA A 10 2.85 5.46 -0.76
N SER A 11 1.86 4.58 -0.51
CA SER A 11 1.61 3.38 -1.31
C SER A 11 1.06 3.73 -2.70
N GLY A 12 0.08 4.63 -2.76
CA GLY A 12 -0.47 5.12 -4.02
C GLY A 12 0.58 5.88 -4.84
N ASP A 13 1.43 6.68 -4.18
CA ASP A 13 2.57 7.35 -4.84
C ASP A 13 3.58 6.35 -5.42
N LEU A 14 3.85 5.24 -4.72
CA LEU A 14 4.71 4.18 -5.25
C LEU A 14 4.10 3.50 -6.50
N HIS A 15 2.80 3.17 -6.46
CA HIS A 15 2.12 2.57 -7.61
C HIS A 15 2.05 3.52 -8.80
N LEU A 16 1.79 4.81 -8.54
CA LEU A 16 1.79 5.84 -9.56
C LEU A 16 3.18 6.02 -10.17
N SER A 17 4.24 6.05 -9.36
CA SER A 17 5.60 6.22 -9.88
C SER A 17 6.01 5.10 -10.83
N TYR A 18 5.63 3.84 -10.53
CA TYR A 18 5.85 2.72 -11.44
C TYR A 18 5.14 2.90 -12.77
N LEU A 19 3.86 3.31 -12.74
CA LEU A 19 3.07 3.54 -13.94
C LEU A 19 3.65 4.68 -14.78
N VAL A 20 3.95 5.82 -14.16
CA VAL A 20 4.53 7.00 -14.83
C VAL A 20 5.87 6.66 -15.47
N LYS A 21 6.75 5.99 -14.74
CA LYS A 21 8.04 5.53 -15.26
C LYS A 21 7.88 4.67 -16.51
N SER A 22 6.96 3.71 -16.48
CA SER A 22 6.69 2.84 -17.62
C SER A 22 6.13 3.60 -18.82
N VAL A 23 5.21 4.54 -18.59
CA VAL A 23 4.68 5.40 -19.65
C VAL A 23 5.78 6.26 -20.28
N LYS A 24 6.56 6.98 -19.47
CA LYS A 24 7.62 7.86 -19.99
C LYS A 24 8.75 7.11 -20.70
N ALA A 25 9.03 5.87 -20.30
CA ALA A 25 10.00 5.03 -21.00
C ALA A 25 9.54 4.64 -22.43
N ARG A 26 8.23 4.66 -22.69
CA ARG A 26 7.61 4.15 -23.93
C ARG A 26 7.02 5.26 -24.81
N TYR A 27 6.64 6.38 -24.23
CA TYR A 27 5.92 7.47 -24.89
C TYR A 27 6.51 8.82 -24.49
N GLN A 28 6.92 9.62 -25.47
CA GLN A 28 7.62 10.90 -25.25
C GLN A 28 6.68 12.08 -25.03
N ASP A 29 5.47 12.06 -25.60
CA ASP A 29 4.53 13.20 -25.58
C ASP A 29 3.45 13.08 -24.49
N ILE A 30 3.81 12.55 -23.31
CA ILE A 30 2.88 12.33 -22.20
C ILE A 30 3.37 12.98 -20.92
N ASP A 31 2.57 13.95 -20.45
CA ASP A 31 2.84 14.70 -19.24
C ASP A 31 1.89 14.29 -18.11
N PHE A 32 2.38 14.40 -16.88
CA PHE A 32 1.64 14.11 -15.66
C PHE A 32 1.76 15.28 -14.70
N VAL A 33 0.65 15.72 -14.14
CA VAL A 33 0.58 16.78 -13.13
C VAL A 33 -0.45 16.46 -12.08
N GLY A 34 -0.26 16.85 -10.82
CA GLY A 34 -1.33 16.78 -9.82
C GLY A 34 -0.84 16.50 -8.42
N VAL A 35 -1.60 15.67 -7.69
CA VAL A 35 -1.35 15.34 -6.30
C VAL A 35 -0.58 14.04 -6.21
N ALA A 36 0.70 14.13 -5.87
CA ALA A 36 1.59 12.98 -5.75
C ALA A 36 2.72 13.26 -4.75
N GLY A 37 3.57 12.26 -4.50
CA GLY A 37 4.71 12.38 -3.61
C GLY A 37 6.04 12.36 -4.35
N GLU A 38 7.11 12.32 -3.55
CA GLU A 38 8.50 12.37 -4.02
C GLU A 38 8.84 11.25 -5.03
N LYS A 39 8.23 10.05 -4.93
CA LYS A 39 8.54 8.96 -5.86
C LYS A 39 8.02 9.27 -7.26
N SER A 40 6.80 9.77 -7.36
CA SER A 40 6.23 10.18 -8.66
C SER A 40 6.92 11.42 -9.21
N GLN A 41 7.32 12.36 -8.36
CA GLN A 41 8.10 13.54 -8.76
C GLN A 41 9.40 13.13 -9.45
N LYS A 42 10.13 12.16 -8.88
CA LYS A 42 11.39 11.64 -9.45
C LYS A 42 11.21 11.00 -10.84
N GLU A 43 10.05 10.43 -11.12
CA GLU A 43 9.69 9.87 -12.43
C GLU A 43 9.08 10.93 -13.37
N GLY A 44 9.03 12.20 -12.93
CA GLY A 44 8.69 13.36 -13.73
C GLY A 44 7.22 13.77 -13.70
N VAL A 45 6.50 13.49 -12.62
CA VAL A 45 5.21 14.14 -12.34
C VAL A 45 5.45 15.56 -11.84
N GLU A 46 4.78 16.54 -12.44
CA GLU A 46 4.71 17.91 -11.91
C GLU A 46 3.81 17.93 -10.66
N ILE A 47 4.38 18.31 -9.52
CA ILE A 47 3.67 18.28 -8.23
C ILE A 47 2.91 19.59 -8.04
N LEU A 48 1.59 19.52 -8.20
CA LEU A 48 0.67 20.61 -7.84
C LEU A 48 0.43 20.64 -6.32
N GLN A 49 0.43 19.46 -5.69
CA GLN A 49 0.28 19.32 -4.24
C GLN A 49 1.02 18.07 -3.75
N ASP A 50 1.90 18.23 -2.76
CA ASP A 50 2.59 17.10 -2.12
C ASP A 50 1.68 16.39 -1.10
N ILE A 51 1.70 15.05 -1.11
CA ILE A 51 0.89 14.22 -0.19
C ILE A 51 1.26 14.38 1.29
N ASN A 52 2.51 14.72 1.61
CA ASN A 52 2.96 14.95 2.98
C ASN A 52 2.37 16.24 3.54
N GLU A 53 2.23 17.28 2.73
CA GLU A 53 1.57 18.53 3.14
C GLU A 53 0.09 18.27 3.50
N LEU A 54 -0.61 17.46 2.70
CA LEU A 54 -1.98 17.04 3.00
C LEU A 54 -2.07 16.23 4.31
N ALA A 55 -1.08 15.38 4.60
CA ALA A 55 -1.02 14.59 5.82
C ALA A 55 -0.74 15.44 7.07
N ILE A 56 0.15 16.43 6.97
CA ILE A 56 0.54 17.34 8.06
C ILE A 56 -0.60 18.28 8.44
N MET A 57 -1.32 18.82 7.46
CA MET A 57 -2.44 19.75 7.68
C MET A 57 -3.70 19.07 8.26
N GLY A 58 -3.73 17.74 8.34
CA GLY A 58 -4.88 16.93 8.74
C GLY A 58 -5.20 16.87 10.23
N PHE A 59 -4.50 17.61 11.09
CA PHE A 59 -4.74 17.66 12.54
C PHE A 59 -5.59 18.90 12.84
N THR A 60 -6.91 18.80 13.05
CA THR A 60 -7.42 18.73 14.43
C THR A 60 -8.91 18.34 14.55
N GLU A 61 -9.72 18.27 13.49
CA GLU A 61 -11.14 17.85 13.58
C GLU A 61 -11.62 17.21 12.26
N ALA A 62 -12.45 16.16 12.34
CA ALA A 62 -12.98 15.47 11.17
C ALA A 62 -13.75 16.39 10.21
N LEU A 63 -14.49 17.37 10.75
CA LEU A 63 -15.25 18.35 9.95
C LEU A 63 -14.33 19.35 9.23
N LYS A 64 -13.30 19.86 9.92
CA LYS A 64 -12.28 20.73 9.31
C LYS A 64 -11.53 20.01 8.20
N LYS A 65 -11.17 18.73 8.43
CA LYS A 65 -10.57 17.86 7.41
C LYS A 65 -11.47 17.71 6.19
N TYR A 66 -12.78 17.47 6.39
CA TYR A 66 -13.72 17.37 5.27
C TYR A 66 -13.81 18.67 4.47
N LYS A 67 -13.92 19.83 5.13
CA LYS A 67 -13.99 21.14 4.46
C LYS A 67 -12.73 21.43 3.65
N PHE A 68 -11.55 21.15 4.24
CA PHE A 68 -10.27 21.31 3.57
C PHE A 68 -10.14 20.41 2.33
N LEU A 69 -10.45 19.12 2.46
CA LEU A 69 -10.42 18.20 1.33
C LEU A 69 -11.41 18.61 0.23
N ARG A 70 -12.60 19.07 0.60
CA ARG A 70 -13.56 19.61 -0.38
C ARG A 70 -13.00 20.82 -1.11
N GLN A 71 -12.38 21.76 -0.40
CA GLN A 71 -11.73 22.92 -1.02
C GLN A 71 -10.66 22.50 -2.02
N LYS A 72 -9.77 21.58 -1.63
CA LYS A 72 -8.74 21.02 -2.52
C LYS A 72 -9.32 20.36 -3.77
N ALA A 73 -10.42 19.63 -3.64
CA ALA A 73 -11.10 19.05 -4.80
C ALA A 73 -11.56 20.11 -5.83
N TYR A 74 -12.06 21.27 -5.37
CA TYR A 74 -12.41 22.37 -6.26
C TYR A 74 -11.18 23.08 -6.83
N GLU A 75 -10.13 23.29 -6.05
CA GLU A 75 -8.85 23.84 -6.57
C GLU A 75 -8.30 22.99 -7.71
N TYR A 76 -8.32 21.66 -7.56
CA TYR A 76 -7.86 20.75 -8.61
C TYR A 76 -8.80 20.72 -9.82
N LEU A 77 -10.11 20.79 -9.59
CA LEU A 77 -11.11 20.89 -10.66
C LEU A 77 -10.86 22.12 -11.54
N GLU A 78 -10.66 23.29 -10.93
CA GLU A 78 -10.41 24.53 -11.67
C GLU A 78 -9.07 24.46 -12.41
N TYR A 79 -8.00 23.92 -11.80
CA TYR A 79 -6.75 23.66 -12.49
C TYR A 79 -6.93 22.76 -13.73
N ILE A 80 -7.72 21.67 -13.60
CA ILE A 80 -8.03 20.76 -14.72
C ILE A 80 -8.79 21.50 -15.84
N LYS A 81 -9.75 22.37 -15.49
CA LYS A 81 -10.52 23.17 -16.46
C LYS A 81 -9.62 24.18 -17.18
N ASP A 82 -8.84 24.96 -16.43
CA ASP A 82 -7.97 26.02 -16.95
C ASP A 82 -6.88 25.47 -17.90
N ASN A 83 -6.36 24.29 -17.58
CA ASN A 83 -5.36 23.61 -18.39
C ASN A 83 -5.95 22.62 -19.41
N GLN A 84 -7.28 22.60 -19.55
CA GLN A 84 -8.02 21.75 -20.49
C GLN A 84 -7.64 20.26 -20.43
N ILE A 85 -7.31 19.76 -19.24
CA ILE A 85 -6.90 18.36 -19.05
C ILE A 85 -8.11 17.44 -19.23
N LYS A 86 -7.98 16.46 -20.12
CA LYS A 86 -9.07 15.51 -20.46
C LYS A 86 -8.95 14.15 -19.80
N ASN A 87 -7.78 13.79 -19.28
CA ASN A 87 -7.53 12.49 -18.69
C ASN A 87 -7.13 12.63 -17.21
N VAL A 88 -7.75 11.85 -16.33
CA VAL A 88 -7.48 11.84 -14.89
C VAL A 88 -7.19 10.42 -14.41
N ILE A 89 -6.13 10.27 -13.61
CA ILE A 89 -5.76 9.02 -12.94
C ILE A 89 -5.97 9.19 -11.44
N LEU A 90 -6.95 8.48 -10.91
CA LEU A 90 -7.17 8.39 -9.47
C LEU A 90 -6.49 7.13 -8.96
N VAL A 91 -5.53 7.28 -8.04
CA VAL A 91 -4.75 6.15 -7.51
C VAL A 91 -5.06 5.96 -6.04
N ASP A 92 -5.70 4.84 -5.69
CA ASP A 92 -6.11 4.53 -4.31
C ASP A 92 -6.90 5.70 -3.67
N TYR A 93 -6.71 5.93 -2.37
CA TYR A 93 -7.16 7.11 -1.63
C TYR A 93 -8.68 7.35 -1.67
N GLY A 94 -9.43 6.27 -1.49
CA GLY A 94 -10.89 6.24 -1.62
C GLY A 94 -11.69 7.26 -0.82
N GLY A 95 -11.18 7.72 0.31
CA GLY A 95 -11.84 8.74 1.12
C GLY A 95 -12.04 10.07 0.37
N PHE A 96 -11.08 10.42 -0.50
CA PHE A 96 -11.12 11.63 -1.31
C PHE A 96 -11.47 11.32 -2.76
N ASN A 97 -10.77 10.37 -3.39
CA ASN A 97 -10.84 10.13 -4.83
C ASN A 97 -12.25 9.70 -5.31
N VAL A 98 -13.04 9.01 -4.48
CA VAL A 98 -14.44 8.69 -4.85
C VAL A 98 -15.30 9.95 -4.95
N LYS A 99 -15.10 10.92 -4.04
CA LYS A 99 -15.83 12.19 -4.05
C LYS A 99 -15.33 13.12 -5.16
N PHE A 100 -14.04 13.08 -5.44
CA PHE A 100 -13.44 13.83 -6.53
C PHE A 100 -13.89 13.28 -7.90
N LEU A 101 -14.01 11.95 -8.05
CA LEU A 101 -14.64 11.31 -9.21
C LEU A 101 -16.06 11.82 -9.46
N GLU A 102 -16.92 11.82 -8.42
CA GLU A 102 -18.28 12.36 -8.51
C GLU A 102 -18.26 13.83 -8.99
N LEU A 103 -17.37 14.66 -8.43
CA LEU A 103 -17.22 16.07 -8.80
C LEU A 103 -16.80 16.23 -10.26
N LEU A 104 -15.75 15.53 -10.71
CA LEU A 104 -15.22 15.65 -12.07
C LEU A 104 -16.26 15.27 -13.12
N LYS A 105 -16.98 14.16 -12.93
CA LYS A 105 -18.02 13.72 -13.88
C LYS A 105 -19.23 14.65 -13.94
N ASN A 106 -19.55 15.34 -12.84
CA ASN A 106 -20.62 16.33 -12.83
C ASN A 106 -20.22 17.64 -13.54
N GLU A 107 -18.95 18.02 -13.45
CA GLU A 107 -18.48 19.34 -13.87
C GLU A 107 -17.84 19.35 -15.26
N ILE A 108 -17.36 18.19 -15.75
CA ILE A 108 -16.66 18.08 -17.03
C ILE A 108 -17.20 16.88 -17.81
N LYS A 109 -18.02 17.15 -18.83
CA LYS A 109 -18.73 16.10 -19.59
C LYS A 109 -17.81 15.11 -20.31
N ASP A 110 -16.71 15.61 -20.88
CA ASP A 110 -15.81 14.81 -21.73
C ASP A 110 -14.52 14.42 -21.00
N ILE A 111 -14.54 14.35 -19.67
CA ILE A 111 -13.38 13.90 -18.89
C ILE A 111 -13.34 12.38 -18.84
N LYS A 112 -12.17 11.82 -19.12
CA LYS A 112 -11.89 10.39 -19.03
C LYS A 112 -11.14 10.10 -17.73
N ILE A 113 -11.66 9.18 -16.95
CA ILE A 113 -11.17 8.88 -15.60
C ILE A 113 -10.80 7.41 -15.50
N PHE A 114 -9.52 7.20 -15.18
CA PHE A 114 -8.91 5.92 -14.87
C PHE A 114 -8.82 5.81 -13.35
N TYR A 115 -9.57 4.91 -12.74
CA TYR A 115 -9.42 4.62 -11.32
C TYR A 115 -8.50 3.41 -11.16
N TYR A 116 -7.26 3.69 -10.81
CA TYR A 116 -6.23 2.70 -10.58
C TYR A 116 -6.17 2.33 -9.10
N ILE A 117 -6.29 1.03 -8.80
CA ILE A 117 -6.35 0.48 -7.45
C ILE A 117 -7.51 1.14 -6.67
N PRO A 118 -8.77 0.94 -7.09
CA PRO A 118 -9.89 1.52 -6.39
C PRO A 118 -9.97 1.03 -4.94
N PRO A 119 -10.72 1.73 -4.07
CA PRO A 119 -10.88 1.34 -2.69
C PRO A 119 -11.46 -0.06 -2.63
N LYS A 120 -11.07 -0.84 -1.62
CA LYS A 120 -11.45 -2.24 -1.49
C LYS A 120 -12.93 -2.43 -1.15
N VAL A 121 -13.84 -1.99 -2.00
CA VAL A 121 -15.29 -1.88 -1.72
C VAL A 121 -15.95 -3.22 -1.43
N TRP A 122 -15.36 -4.34 -1.86
CA TRP A 122 -15.76 -5.69 -1.45
C TRP A 122 -15.62 -5.93 0.07
N ILE A 123 -14.78 -5.15 0.74
CA ILE A 123 -14.56 -5.19 2.18
C ILE A 123 -15.49 -4.21 2.93
N TRP A 124 -15.90 -3.09 2.31
CA TRP A 124 -16.55 -1.96 3.00
C TRP A 124 -18.02 -1.73 2.62
N GLY A 125 -18.59 -2.55 1.73
CA GLY A 125 -20.02 -2.56 1.38
C GLY A 125 -20.33 -2.13 -0.06
N GLU A 126 -21.24 -2.87 -0.70
CA GLU A 126 -21.60 -2.75 -2.13
C GLU A 126 -22.13 -1.37 -2.53
N LYS A 127 -22.68 -0.57 -1.61
CA LYS A 127 -23.23 0.77 -1.92
C LYS A 127 -22.19 1.74 -2.53
N ARG A 128 -20.89 1.53 -2.26
CA ARG A 128 -19.83 2.37 -2.85
C ARG A 128 -19.52 2.01 -4.30
N VAL A 129 -19.91 0.82 -4.76
CA VAL A 129 -19.67 0.35 -6.14
C VAL A 129 -20.37 1.25 -7.15
N GLU A 130 -21.59 1.70 -6.87
CA GLU A 130 -22.34 2.57 -7.77
C GLU A 130 -21.65 3.91 -8.02
N LYS A 131 -20.88 4.42 -7.06
CA LYS A 131 -20.07 5.62 -7.27
C LYS A 131 -18.85 5.36 -8.14
N LEU A 132 -18.25 4.18 -8.00
CA LEU A 132 -17.10 3.80 -8.81
C LEU A 132 -17.48 3.55 -10.28
N ARG A 133 -18.75 3.21 -10.55
CA ARG A 133 -19.30 3.10 -11.93
C ARG A 133 -19.15 4.40 -12.74
N LEU A 134 -18.96 5.54 -12.07
CA LEU A 134 -18.71 6.82 -12.72
C LEU A 134 -17.33 6.88 -13.39
N ALA A 135 -16.36 6.04 -13.01
CA ALA A 135 -15.07 5.99 -13.70
C ALA A 135 -15.22 5.25 -15.04
N ASP A 136 -14.53 5.73 -16.07
CA ASP A 136 -14.56 5.09 -17.39
C ASP A 136 -13.82 3.76 -17.38
N TYR A 137 -12.73 3.69 -16.61
CA TYR A 137 -11.94 2.48 -16.46
C TYR A 137 -11.61 2.22 -14.99
N ILE A 138 -11.94 1.00 -14.55
CA ILE A 138 -11.57 0.48 -13.24
C ILE A 138 -10.39 -0.48 -13.42
N MET A 139 -9.21 -0.11 -12.92
CA MET A 139 -7.98 -0.89 -13.04
C MET A 139 -7.62 -1.48 -11.68
N VAL A 140 -7.77 -2.80 -11.53
CA VAL A 140 -7.64 -3.52 -10.26
C VAL A 140 -6.36 -4.33 -10.22
N ILE A 141 -5.86 -4.70 -9.04
CA ILE A 141 -4.54 -5.37 -8.92
C ILE A 141 -4.63 -6.76 -8.29
N PHE A 142 -5.84 -7.23 -8.01
CA PHE A 142 -6.11 -8.58 -7.55
C PHE A 142 -7.16 -9.28 -8.41
N PRO A 143 -7.00 -10.58 -8.67
CA PRO A 143 -7.85 -11.30 -9.61
C PRO A 143 -9.31 -11.39 -9.16
N TRP A 144 -9.58 -11.53 -7.85
CA TRP A 144 -10.95 -11.61 -7.33
C TRP A 144 -11.71 -10.27 -7.43
N GLU A 145 -11.02 -9.14 -7.58
CA GLU A 145 -11.67 -7.86 -7.82
C GLU A 145 -12.41 -7.88 -9.16
N VAL A 146 -11.85 -8.58 -10.16
CA VAL A 146 -12.49 -8.75 -11.47
C VAL A 146 -13.85 -9.42 -11.32
N ASP A 147 -13.91 -10.54 -10.59
CA ASP A 147 -15.15 -11.26 -10.34
C ASP A 147 -16.15 -10.43 -9.51
N PHE A 148 -15.64 -9.67 -8.54
CA PHE A 148 -16.46 -8.76 -7.75
C PHE A 148 -17.11 -7.67 -8.63
N TYR A 149 -16.33 -6.95 -9.43
CA TYR A 149 -16.87 -5.90 -10.30
C TYR A 149 -17.79 -6.47 -11.39
N LYS A 150 -17.47 -7.66 -11.91
CA LYS A 150 -18.30 -8.36 -12.89
C LYS A 150 -19.71 -8.65 -12.35
N LYS A 151 -19.85 -9.04 -11.08
CA LYS A 151 -21.17 -9.22 -10.42
C LYS A 151 -22.00 -7.93 -10.38
N HIS A 152 -21.35 -6.78 -10.44
CA HIS A 152 -21.99 -5.46 -10.48
C HIS A 152 -22.09 -4.88 -11.91
N ASN A 153 -21.86 -5.70 -12.94
CA ASN A 153 -21.85 -5.29 -14.35
C ASN A 153 -20.83 -4.18 -14.63
N ILE A 154 -19.65 -4.26 -14.02
CA ILE A 154 -18.52 -3.37 -14.26
C ILE A 154 -17.37 -4.23 -14.79
N ASN A 155 -16.83 -3.86 -15.95
CA ASN A 155 -15.67 -4.54 -16.53
C ASN A 155 -14.39 -3.94 -15.94
N ALA A 156 -13.83 -4.61 -14.94
CA ALA A 156 -12.53 -4.23 -14.37
C ALA A 156 -11.37 -4.76 -15.24
N ILE A 157 -10.34 -3.93 -15.40
CA ILE A 157 -9.10 -4.24 -16.11
C ILE A 157 -8.10 -4.81 -15.11
N TYR A 158 -7.55 -5.98 -15.43
CA TYR A 158 -6.58 -6.67 -14.60
C TYR A 158 -5.47 -7.27 -15.47
N PHE A 159 -4.23 -6.86 -15.23
CA PHE A 159 -3.03 -7.39 -15.87
C PHE A 159 -2.08 -8.12 -14.91
N GLY A 160 -2.45 -8.23 -13.63
CA GLY A 160 -1.57 -8.71 -12.55
C GLY A 160 -1.41 -7.68 -11.44
N ASN A 161 -0.62 -8.04 -10.41
CA ASN A 161 -0.24 -7.09 -9.38
C ASN A 161 1.08 -6.38 -9.76
N PRO A 162 1.14 -5.04 -9.81
CA PRO A 162 2.32 -4.29 -10.23
C PRO A 162 3.61 -4.64 -9.49
N PHE A 163 3.51 -5.07 -8.23
CA PHE A 163 4.68 -5.47 -7.46
C PHE A 163 5.38 -6.70 -7.99
N THR A 164 4.71 -7.58 -8.74
CA THR A 164 5.36 -8.77 -9.27
C THR A 164 6.44 -8.43 -10.29
N ASP A 165 6.43 -7.24 -10.89
CA ASP A 165 7.48 -6.78 -11.79
C ASP A 165 8.75 -6.34 -11.03
N PHE A 166 8.62 -5.84 -9.80
CA PHE A 166 9.74 -5.25 -9.03
C PHE A 166 10.24 -6.12 -7.88
N TYR A 167 9.39 -6.99 -7.32
CA TYR A 167 9.68 -7.83 -6.17
C TYR A 167 9.75 -9.27 -6.62
N LYS A 168 10.97 -9.74 -6.87
CA LYS A 168 11.29 -11.13 -7.21
C LYS A 168 11.80 -11.85 -5.97
N LYS A 169 11.60 -13.17 -5.90
CA LYS A 169 12.12 -13.99 -4.80
C LYS A 169 13.61 -13.71 -4.61
N VAL A 170 14.01 -13.51 -3.37
CA VAL A 170 15.41 -13.37 -2.99
C VAL A 170 15.83 -14.67 -2.30
N GLU A 171 17.03 -15.14 -2.62
CA GLU A 171 17.65 -16.21 -1.86
C GLU A 171 18.05 -15.69 -0.48
N ARG A 172 17.61 -16.39 0.57
CA ARG A 172 17.79 -15.96 1.95
C ARG A 172 18.94 -16.76 2.56
N THR A 173 20.01 -16.08 2.94
CA THR A 173 21.22 -16.70 3.51
C THR A 173 21.53 -16.21 4.92
N GLY A 174 20.93 -15.09 5.35
CA GLY A 174 21.15 -14.55 6.68
C GLY A 174 20.17 -15.07 7.73
N ASN A 175 20.48 -14.78 8.99
CA ASN A 175 19.73 -15.25 10.16
C ASN A 175 19.05 -14.12 10.95
N LYS A 176 19.10 -12.88 10.45
CA LYS A 176 18.55 -11.72 11.15
C LYS A 176 17.01 -11.74 11.15
N ILE A 177 16.39 -11.03 12.08
CA ILE A 177 14.94 -10.82 12.15
C ILE A 177 14.63 -9.39 11.74
N LEU A 178 13.78 -9.21 10.73
CA LEU A 178 13.38 -7.89 10.26
C LEU A 178 12.15 -7.38 11.01
N LEU A 179 12.27 -6.23 11.65
CA LEU A 179 11.22 -5.53 12.38
C LEU A 179 10.76 -4.31 11.58
N LEU A 180 9.46 -4.24 11.30
CA LEU A 180 8.83 -3.21 10.48
C LEU A 180 7.65 -2.59 11.24
N PRO A 181 7.84 -1.46 11.94
CA PRO A 181 6.86 -0.93 12.89
C PRO A 181 5.67 -0.22 12.21
N GLY A 182 5.70 -0.09 10.89
CA GLY A 182 4.68 0.59 10.09
C GLY A 182 5.18 1.93 9.56
N SER A 183 4.36 2.59 8.75
CA SER A 183 4.68 3.89 8.13
C SER A 183 3.99 5.06 8.81
N ARG A 184 2.93 4.80 9.60
CA ARG A 184 2.19 5.85 10.30
C ARG A 184 2.72 6.03 11.72
N ARG A 185 2.82 7.27 12.18
CA ARG A 185 3.27 7.63 13.54
C ARG A 185 2.59 6.82 14.66
N GLN A 186 1.29 6.57 14.55
CA GLN A 186 0.53 5.79 15.53
C GLN A 186 0.91 4.30 15.56
N GLU A 187 1.20 3.72 14.39
CA GLU A 187 1.67 2.34 14.26
C GLU A 187 3.06 2.23 14.89
N ILE A 188 3.96 3.16 14.53
CA ILE A 188 5.32 3.22 15.07
C ILE A 188 5.31 3.30 16.59
N LYS A 189 4.57 4.27 17.16
CA LYS A 189 4.47 4.43 18.62
C LYS A 189 3.88 3.23 19.34
N ALA A 190 2.96 2.49 18.69
CA ALA A 190 2.34 1.31 19.29
C ALA A 190 3.22 0.06 19.21
N MET A 191 4.03 -0.05 18.14
CA MET A 191 4.83 -1.25 17.87
C MET A 191 6.23 -1.22 18.47
N LEU A 192 6.87 -0.06 18.56
CA LEU A 192 8.24 0.03 19.09
C LEU A 192 8.36 -0.56 20.51
N PRO A 193 7.48 -0.28 21.49
CA PRO A 193 7.59 -0.92 22.80
C PRO A 193 7.54 -2.47 22.74
N VAL A 194 6.70 -3.03 21.87
CA VAL A 194 6.60 -4.49 21.68
C VAL A 194 7.88 -5.05 21.07
N PHE A 195 8.48 -4.33 20.11
CA PHE A 195 9.74 -4.72 19.50
C PHE A 195 10.90 -4.65 20.49
N GLU A 196 10.92 -3.64 21.36
CA GLU A 196 11.91 -3.51 22.43
C GLU A 196 11.84 -4.69 23.40
N GLU A 197 10.63 -5.15 23.78
CA GLU A 197 10.46 -6.37 24.58
C GLU A 197 11.04 -7.60 23.87
N ILE A 198 10.74 -7.81 22.58
CA ILE A 198 11.27 -8.96 21.80
C ILE A 198 12.80 -8.94 21.74
N ILE A 199 13.40 -7.77 21.51
CA ILE A 199 14.86 -7.62 21.43
C ILE A 199 15.52 -7.93 22.77
N ASN A 200 14.88 -7.54 23.88
CA ASN A 200 15.36 -7.85 25.23
C ASN A 200 15.28 -9.34 25.56
N ASP A 201 14.22 -10.01 25.13
CA ASP A 201 13.98 -11.44 25.42
C ASP A 201 14.85 -12.34 24.54
N LEU A 202 15.23 -11.90 23.34
CA LEU A 202 16.01 -12.66 22.34
C LEU A 202 17.41 -12.07 22.10
N LYS A 203 18.24 -12.01 23.15
CA LYS A 203 19.57 -11.35 23.10
C LYS A 203 20.58 -11.98 22.13
N ASP A 204 20.44 -13.28 21.85
CA ASP A 204 21.33 -14.02 20.95
C ASP A 204 20.95 -13.84 19.46
N ASP A 205 19.75 -13.33 19.19
CA ASP A 205 19.29 -13.03 17.84
C ASP A 205 19.73 -11.62 17.40
N LYS A 206 19.91 -11.46 16.08
CA LYS A 206 20.23 -10.17 15.46
C LYS A 206 19.00 -9.60 14.77
N PHE A 207 18.77 -8.31 14.94
CA PHE A 207 17.60 -7.61 14.43
C PHE A 207 17.97 -6.52 13.43
N ILE A 208 17.10 -6.32 12.45
CA ILE A 208 17.08 -5.12 11.62
C ILE A 208 15.78 -4.39 11.92
N LEU A 209 15.86 -3.15 12.42
CA LEU A 209 14.72 -2.27 12.54
C LEU A 209 14.68 -1.34 11.32
N LYS A 210 13.79 -1.62 10.36
CA LYS A 210 13.63 -0.77 9.19
C LYS A 210 12.56 0.29 9.42
N LEU A 211 12.95 1.55 9.29
CA LEU A 211 12.05 2.71 9.29
C LEU A 211 11.73 3.16 7.84
N ASN A 212 10.59 3.82 7.67
CA ASN A 212 10.16 4.37 6.38
C ASN A 212 10.74 5.78 6.12
N SER A 213 10.96 6.57 7.17
CA SER A 213 11.46 7.94 7.08
C SER A 213 12.51 8.21 8.14
N SER A 214 13.49 9.05 7.81
CA SER A 214 14.48 9.57 8.76
C SER A 214 13.84 10.39 9.88
N GLN A 215 12.67 10.98 9.65
CA GLN A 215 11.91 11.72 10.67
C GLN A 215 11.43 10.83 11.83
N ASP A 216 11.36 9.52 11.62
CA ASP A 216 10.91 8.54 12.61
C ASP A 216 12.04 8.08 13.55
N LEU A 217 13.30 8.40 13.24
CA LEU A 217 14.46 8.08 14.10
C LEU A 217 14.33 8.60 15.52
N LYS A 218 13.65 9.74 15.70
CA LYS A 218 13.39 10.32 17.02
C LYS A 218 12.55 9.42 17.94
N TYR A 219 11.91 8.38 17.40
CA TYR A 219 11.15 7.41 18.20
C TYR A 219 12.00 6.20 18.60
N THR A 220 13.22 6.05 18.09
CA THR A 220 14.07 4.88 18.28
C THR A 220 15.27 5.14 19.17
N GLU A 221 15.24 6.17 20.02
CA GLU A 221 16.37 6.53 20.91
C GLU A 221 16.82 5.35 21.78
N ASN A 222 15.88 4.61 22.37
CA ASN A 222 16.18 3.43 23.19
C ASN A 222 16.90 2.33 22.40
N PHE A 223 16.59 2.18 21.11
CA PHE A 223 17.10 1.10 20.27
C PHE A 223 18.59 1.26 19.95
N GLN A 224 19.12 2.47 20.05
CA GLN A 224 20.54 2.75 19.81
C GLN A 224 21.46 2.13 20.88
N ASN A 225 20.89 1.74 22.03
CA ASN A 225 21.64 1.13 23.13
C ASN A 225 21.77 -0.40 22.99
N TYR A 226 21.19 -1.00 21.95
CA TYR A 226 21.21 -2.45 21.74
C TYR A 226 22.23 -2.86 20.69
N ASP A 227 23.24 -3.63 21.11
CA ASP A 227 24.30 -4.12 20.21
C ASP A 227 23.79 -5.14 19.16
N ASN A 228 22.63 -5.73 19.40
CA ASN A 228 22.01 -6.73 18.51
C ASN A 228 20.97 -6.15 17.53
N VAL A 229 20.87 -4.81 17.40
CA VAL A 229 19.88 -4.15 16.52
C VAL A 229 20.56 -3.19 15.54
N GLU A 230 20.34 -3.40 14.24
CA GLU A 230 20.74 -2.47 13.18
C GLU A 230 19.51 -1.63 12.73
N ILE A 231 19.57 -0.30 12.86
CA ILE A 231 18.51 0.60 12.40
C ILE A 231 18.79 1.03 10.95
N ILE A 232 17.82 0.83 10.05
CA ILE A 232 17.97 1.09 8.61
C ILE A 232 16.83 1.96 8.09
N ILE A 233 17.14 2.99 7.30
CA ILE A 233 16.15 3.83 6.61
C ILE A 233 16.26 3.66 5.10
N ASP A 234 17.44 3.93 4.55
CA ASP A 234 17.62 4.18 3.10
C ASP A 234 18.01 2.95 2.27
N LYS A 235 17.91 1.72 2.82
CA LYS A 235 18.07 0.49 2.03
C LYS A 235 16.73 -0.02 1.50
N LYS A 236 16.73 -0.53 0.26
CA LYS A 236 15.56 -1.16 -0.34
C LYS A 236 15.26 -2.48 0.37
N LEU A 237 13.99 -2.85 0.43
CA LEU A 237 13.55 -4.05 1.14
C LEU A 237 14.24 -5.32 0.63
N LYS A 238 14.37 -5.46 -0.71
CA LYS A 238 15.03 -6.61 -1.33
C LYS A 238 16.48 -6.82 -0.87
N ASP A 239 17.19 -5.72 -0.56
CA ASP A 239 18.60 -5.76 -0.14
C ASP A 239 18.74 -6.14 1.34
N ILE A 240 17.65 -6.07 2.10
CA ILE A 240 17.57 -6.46 3.52
C ILE A 240 17.10 -7.91 3.65
N VAL A 241 16.15 -8.32 2.81
CA VAL A 241 15.50 -9.64 2.91
C VAL A 241 16.50 -10.80 2.77
N SER A 242 17.56 -10.66 1.98
CA SER A 242 18.60 -11.70 1.85
C SER A 242 19.26 -12.05 3.18
N ASP A 243 19.35 -11.07 4.10
CA ASP A 243 20.00 -11.21 5.40
C ASP A 243 19.04 -11.73 6.49
N CYS A 244 17.77 -11.98 6.16
CA CYS A 244 16.73 -12.25 7.14
C CYS A 244 16.13 -13.66 7.03
N LYS A 245 15.89 -14.29 8.19
CA LYS A 245 15.18 -15.59 8.29
C LYS A 245 13.66 -15.44 8.38
N LEU A 246 13.17 -14.36 8.97
CA LEU A 246 11.76 -14.00 9.06
C LEU A 246 11.60 -12.49 9.31
N SER A 247 10.35 -12.01 9.28
CA SER A 247 10.00 -10.65 9.65
C SER A 247 8.81 -10.57 10.59
N VAL A 248 8.73 -9.48 11.35
CA VAL A 248 7.54 -9.05 12.10
C VAL A 248 7.16 -7.68 11.56
N ALA A 249 6.00 -7.59 10.91
CA ALA A 249 5.60 -6.42 10.15
C ALA A 249 4.19 -5.96 10.48
N THR A 250 4.02 -4.65 10.66
CA THR A 250 2.70 -4.05 10.78
C THR A 250 1.87 -4.34 9.51
N SER A 251 0.58 -4.66 9.70
CA SER A 251 -0.34 -4.93 8.58
C SER A 251 -0.36 -3.79 7.55
N GLY A 252 -0.29 -4.16 6.27
CA GLY A 252 -0.33 -3.22 5.15
C GLY A 252 0.33 -3.79 3.89
N THR A 253 0.58 -2.90 2.93
CA THR A 253 1.21 -3.20 1.63
C THR A 253 2.54 -3.96 1.77
N ILE A 254 3.32 -3.63 2.81
CA ILE A 254 4.61 -4.24 3.10
C ILE A 254 4.53 -5.76 3.26
N THR A 255 3.42 -6.29 3.76
CA THR A 255 3.23 -7.74 3.94
C THR A 255 3.20 -8.48 2.61
N LEU A 256 2.64 -7.86 1.56
CA LEU A 256 2.67 -8.42 0.21
C LEU A 256 4.08 -8.34 -0.38
N GLU A 257 4.77 -7.21 -0.21
CA GLU A 257 6.16 -7.05 -0.67
C GLU A 257 7.08 -8.13 -0.07
N LEU A 258 6.99 -8.37 1.24
CA LEU A 258 7.75 -9.41 1.96
C LEU A 258 7.47 -10.81 1.41
N ALA A 259 6.19 -11.13 1.19
CA ALA A 259 5.80 -12.41 0.64
C ALA A 259 6.27 -12.58 -0.81
N LEU A 260 6.21 -11.54 -1.65
CA LEU A 260 6.76 -11.58 -3.01
C LEU A 260 8.28 -11.80 -3.04
N LEU A 261 9.00 -11.23 -2.06
CA LEU A 261 10.44 -11.45 -1.87
C LEU A 261 10.76 -12.83 -1.26
N GLY A 262 9.76 -13.58 -0.79
CA GLY A 262 9.94 -14.92 -0.23
C GLY A 262 10.29 -14.95 1.26
N LEU A 263 10.08 -13.84 2.00
CA LEU A 263 10.36 -13.79 3.45
C LEU A 263 9.11 -14.17 4.25
N PRO A 264 9.15 -15.24 5.07
CA PRO A 264 8.12 -15.52 6.06
C PRO A 264 7.93 -14.34 7.01
N SER A 265 6.67 -14.03 7.32
CA SER A 265 6.33 -12.89 8.16
C SER A 265 5.31 -13.25 9.23
N ILE A 266 5.33 -12.50 10.32
CA ILE A 266 4.24 -12.37 11.29
C ILE A 266 3.62 -11.00 11.08
N VAL A 267 2.31 -10.96 10.87
CA VAL A 267 1.58 -9.71 10.70
C VAL A 267 1.09 -9.25 12.07
N VAL A 268 1.47 -8.03 12.45
CA VAL A 268 1.11 -7.44 13.74
C VAL A 268 0.29 -6.17 13.53
N TYR A 269 -0.63 -5.86 14.46
CA TYR A 269 -1.32 -4.58 14.42
C TYR A 269 -1.90 -4.18 15.78
N LYS A 270 -1.62 -2.95 16.20
CA LYS A 270 -2.24 -2.29 17.37
C LYS A 270 -2.87 -0.96 16.95
N THR A 271 -4.12 -0.73 17.39
CA THR A 271 -4.83 0.54 17.20
C THR A 271 -5.70 0.80 18.45
N THR A 272 -6.45 1.89 18.49
CA THR A 272 -7.39 2.09 19.60
C THR A 272 -8.48 1.02 19.58
N PHE A 273 -8.91 0.55 20.75
CA PHE A 273 -9.90 -0.52 20.87
C PHE A 273 -11.21 -0.22 20.11
N ILE A 274 -11.62 1.06 20.09
CA ILE A 274 -12.79 1.54 19.35
C ILE A 274 -12.58 1.40 17.83
N ASN A 275 -11.41 1.80 17.30
CA ASN A 275 -11.10 1.65 15.88
C ASN A 275 -11.04 0.18 15.47
N TYR A 276 -10.54 -0.69 16.35
CA TYR A 276 -10.50 -2.14 16.12
C TYR A 276 -11.90 -2.76 16.07
N LEU A 277 -12.78 -2.44 17.02
CA LEU A 277 -14.15 -2.97 17.04
C LEU A 277 -14.95 -2.51 15.82
N ILE A 278 -14.80 -1.23 15.43
CA ILE A 278 -15.43 -0.68 14.24
C ILE A 278 -14.91 -1.40 12.99
N GLY A 279 -13.59 -1.59 12.88
CA GLY A 279 -12.99 -2.35 11.79
C GLY A 279 -13.51 -3.79 11.75
N LYS A 280 -13.42 -4.54 12.85
CA LYS A 280 -13.83 -5.95 12.89
C LYS A 280 -15.31 -6.15 12.52
N TYR A 281 -16.19 -5.28 13.02
CA TYR A 281 -17.63 -5.40 12.79
C TYR A 281 -18.05 -4.96 11.38
N ILE A 282 -17.41 -3.92 10.83
CA ILE A 282 -17.68 -3.43 9.47
C ILE A 282 -17.12 -4.38 8.42
N LEU A 283 -15.95 -4.96 8.69
CA LEU A 283 -15.19 -5.64 7.65
C LEU A 283 -15.57 -7.11 7.46
N LYS A 284 -16.14 -7.81 8.47
CA LYS A 284 -16.50 -9.24 8.39
C LYS A 284 -15.45 -10.14 7.68
N ILE A 285 -14.17 -9.75 7.70
CA ILE A 285 -13.11 -10.48 6.99
C ILE A 285 -12.47 -11.48 7.93
N GLY A 286 -12.17 -12.67 7.41
CA GLY A 286 -11.37 -13.67 8.13
C GLY A 286 -9.90 -13.25 8.29
N TYR A 287 -9.37 -12.47 7.33
CA TYR A 287 -7.97 -12.04 7.29
C TYR A 287 -7.84 -10.54 7.01
N ILE A 288 -6.79 -9.90 7.51
CA ILE A 288 -6.52 -8.47 7.27
C ILE A 288 -5.31 -8.22 6.37
N SER A 289 -4.36 -9.15 6.30
CA SER A 289 -3.14 -8.99 5.52
C SER A 289 -3.36 -9.34 4.05
N LEU A 290 -2.65 -8.65 3.16
CA LEU A 290 -2.79 -8.88 1.73
C LEU A 290 -2.42 -10.33 1.32
N PRO A 291 -1.32 -10.95 1.81
CA PRO A 291 -1.00 -12.33 1.47
C PRO A 291 -2.12 -13.31 1.83
N ASN A 292 -2.72 -13.17 3.01
CA ASN A 292 -3.79 -14.04 3.46
C ASN A 292 -5.08 -13.81 2.68
N LEU A 293 -5.42 -12.56 2.38
CA LEU A 293 -6.55 -12.22 1.50
C LEU A 293 -6.37 -12.77 0.10
N VAL A 294 -5.14 -12.76 -0.43
CA VAL A 294 -4.83 -13.31 -1.75
C VAL A 294 -5.18 -14.80 -1.80
N LEU A 295 -4.67 -15.59 -0.85
CA LEU A 295 -4.93 -17.02 -0.85
C LEU A 295 -6.27 -17.41 -0.25
N ASN A 296 -6.91 -16.51 0.50
CA ASN A 296 -8.02 -16.84 1.40
C ASN A 296 -7.64 -17.99 2.35
N ASP A 297 -6.41 -17.92 2.86
CA ASP A 297 -5.79 -18.89 3.77
C ASP A 297 -4.76 -18.16 4.64
N GLU A 298 -4.38 -18.73 5.79
CA GLU A 298 -3.34 -18.18 6.65
C GLU A 298 -1.95 -18.51 6.07
N VAL A 299 -1.44 -17.58 5.25
CA VAL A 299 -0.05 -17.58 4.77
C VAL A 299 0.88 -17.12 5.88
N PHE A 300 0.51 -16.01 6.53
CA PHE A 300 1.22 -15.44 7.67
C PHE A 300 0.28 -15.35 8.87
N PRO A 301 0.73 -15.70 10.09
CA PRO A 301 -0.06 -15.51 11.28
C PRO A 301 -0.35 -14.02 11.52
N GLU A 302 -1.59 -13.71 11.91
CA GLU A 302 -2.05 -12.35 12.20
C GLU A 302 -2.29 -12.16 13.70
N LEU A 303 -1.40 -11.42 14.37
CA LEU A 303 -1.45 -11.13 15.80
C LEU A 303 -1.96 -9.70 16.03
N ILE A 304 -3.23 -9.56 16.42
CA ILE A 304 -3.95 -8.29 16.40
C ILE A 304 -4.41 -7.89 17.81
N GLN A 305 -4.25 -6.61 18.14
CA GLN A 305 -4.59 -6.04 19.46
C GLN A 305 -3.94 -6.79 20.63
N LYS A 306 -4.73 -7.60 21.35
CA LYS A 306 -4.29 -8.35 22.54
C LYS A 306 -3.36 -9.50 22.18
N ASP A 307 -3.46 -10.03 20.97
CA ASP A 307 -2.58 -11.09 20.52
C ASP A 307 -1.20 -10.55 20.10
N CYS A 308 -1.10 -9.24 19.85
CA CYS A 308 0.13 -8.52 19.48
C CYS A 308 1.00 -8.22 20.73
N GLU A 309 1.47 -9.28 21.39
CA GLU A 309 2.37 -9.21 22.55
C GLU A 309 3.69 -9.93 22.24
N ALA A 310 4.80 -9.49 22.84
CA ALA A 310 6.14 -10.00 22.54
C ALA A 310 6.21 -11.54 22.63
N LYS A 311 5.74 -12.10 23.75
CA LYS A 311 5.69 -13.56 23.98
C LYS A 311 4.88 -14.32 22.92
N ASN A 312 3.78 -13.75 22.44
CA ASN A 312 2.97 -14.37 21.39
C ASN A 312 3.71 -14.30 20.04
N ILE A 313 4.32 -13.17 19.73
CA ILE A 313 5.13 -13.00 18.52
C ILE A 313 6.28 -14.00 18.52
N GLU A 314 7.05 -14.11 19.61
CA GLU A 314 8.15 -15.08 19.75
C GLU A 314 7.70 -16.53 19.57
N LYS A 315 6.55 -16.89 20.16
CA LYS A 315 5.95 -18.22 19.97
C LYS A 315 5.67 -18.48 18.50
N HIS A 316 5.13 -17.51 17.78
CA HIS A 316 4.87 -17.63 16.34
C HIS A 316 6.16 -17.61 15.52
N MET A 317 7.20 -16.89 15.94
CA MET A 317 8.52 -16.93 15.27
C MET A 317 9.09 -18.35 15.28
N LYS A 318 9.04 -19.02 16.44
CA LYS A 318 9.49 -20.43 16.57
C LYS A 318 8.68 -21.36 15.67
N LYS A 319 7.34 -21.25 15.72
CA LYS A 319 6.45 -22.05 14.87
C LYS A 319 6.69 -21.86 13.37
N ILE A 320 6.95 -20.63 12.93
CA ILE A 320 7.26 -20.34 11.53
C ILE A 320 8.54 -21.06 11.10
N LEU A 321 9.58 -21.03 11.93
CA LEU A 321 10.85 -21.67 11.63
C LEU A 321 10.74 -23.20 11.66
N GLU A 322 9.94 -23.76 12.55
CA GLU A 322 9.67 -25.21 12.62
C GLU A 322 8.87 -25.72 11.40
N ASN A 323 7.98 -24.89 10.85
CA ASN A 323 7.11 -25.25 9.71
C ASN A 323 7.50 -24.48 8.42
N LEU A 324 8.79 -24.13 8.29
CA LEU A 324 9.26 -23.27 7.22
C LEU A 324 8.89 -23.79 5.81
N PRO A 325 9.01 -25.09 5.48
CA PRO A 325 8.65 -25.60 4.15
C PRO A 325 7.18 -25.36 3.79
N GLU A 326 6.25 -25.53 4.73
CA GLU A 326 4.81 -25.29 4.51
C GLU A 326 4.55 -23.81 4.22
N ILE A 327 5.17 -22.92 4.98
CA ILE A 327 4.99 -21.48 4.82
C ILE A 327 5.60 -21.01 3.49
N GLU A 328 6.76 -21.54 3.11
CA GLU A 328 7.37 -21.24 1.81
C GLU A 328 6.50 -21.72 0.64
N GLU A 329 5.83 -22.87 0.77
CA GLU A 329 4.86 -23.35 -0.21
C GLU A 329 3.65 -22.40 -0.32
N LYS A 330 3.08 -21.97 0.82
CA LYS A 330 1.99 -20.99 0.84
C LYS A 330 2.41 -19.65 0.22
N ILE A 331 3.62 -19.17 0.50
CA ILE A 331 4.17 -17.97 -0.13
C ILE A 331 4.27 -18.16 -1.65
N GLU A 332 4.77 -19.30 -2.12
CA GLU A 332 4.90 -19.57 -3.55
C GLU A 332 3.52 -19.65 -4.25
N ASN A 333 2.54 -20.29 -3.62
CA ASN A 333 1.18 -20.33 -4.11
C ASN A 333 0.54 -18.93 -4.18
N MET A 334 0.80 -18.09 -3.18
CA MET A 334 0.37 -16.70 -3.16
C MET A 334 0.98 -15.92 -4.33
N ARG A 335 2.30 -16.06 -4.55
CA ARG A 335 3.03 -15.41 -5.64
C ARG A 335 2.45 -15.78 -7.00
N LYS A 336 2.21 -17.06 -7.26
CA LYS A 336 1.57 -17.54 -8.50
C LYS A 336 0.18 -16.92 -8.73
N LYS A 337 -0.59 -16.71 -7.66
CA LYS A 337 -1.96 -16.16 -7.76
C LYS A 337 -2.00 -14.68 -8.12
N VAL A 338 -0.95 -13.92 -7.83
CA VAL A 338 -0.85 -12.48 -8.17
C VAL A 338 0.08 -12.18 -9.33
N GLU A 339 0.71 -13.23 -9.89
CA GLU A 339 1.66 -13.12 -10.99
C GLU A 339 1.00 -12.52 -12.24
N GLY A 340 1.79 -11.73 -12.96
CA GLY A 340 1.46 -11.26 -14.29
C GLY A 340 2.75 -10.99 -15.06
N LYS A 341 2.62 -10.85 -16.39
CA LYS A 341 3.74 -10.60 -17.29
C LYS A 341 3.72 -9.16 -17.75
N ALA A 342 4.79 -8.41 -17.49
CA ALA A 342 4.92 -7.01 -17.86
C ALA A 342 3.70 -6.19 -17.39
N VAL A 343 3.32 -6.39 -16.11
CA VAL A 343 2.06 -5.89 -15.54
C VAL A 343 1.97 -4.38 -15.70
N VAL A 344 3.03 -3.66 -15.31
CA VAL A 344 3.06 -2.20 -15.35
C VAL A 344 3.04 -1.69 -16.79
N GLU A 345 3.74 -2.37 -17.71
CA GLU A 345 3.75 -2.02 -19.12
C GLU A 345 2.35 -2.17 -19.74
N ASN A 346 1.63 -3.24 -19.41
CA ASN A 346 0.27 -3.44 -19.90
C ASN A 346 -0.69 -2.35 -19.38
N TYR A 347 -0.57 -1.94 -18.11
CA TYR A 347 -1.33 -0.80 -17.60
C TYR A 347 -0.94 0.53 -18.28
N ALA A 348 0.36 0.74 -18.54
CA ALA A 348 0.84 1.93 -19.24
C ALA A 348 0.28 1.98 -20.67
N ASP A 349 0.41 0.90 -21.43
CA ASP A 349 -0.11 0.80 -22.81
C ASP A 349 -1.63 0.99 -22.86
N PHE A 350 -2.35 0.37 -21.91
CA PHE A 350 -3.79 0.54 -21.78
C PHE A 350 -4.16 2.01 -21.54
N LEU A 351 -3.50 2.65 -20.57
CA LEU A 351 -3.75 4.04 -20.21
C LEU A 351 -3.51 4.99 -21.39
N VAL A 352 -2.42 4.78 -22.13
CA VAL A 352 -2.09 5.63 -23.28
C VAL A 352 -3.01 5.38 -24.46
N LYS A 353 -3.34 4.12 -24.74
CA LYS A 353 -4.25 3.74 -25.82
C LYS A 353 -5.64 4.33 -25.58
N GLU A 354 -6.18 4.12 -24.38
CA GLU A 354 -7.52 4.58 -24.04
C GLU A 354 -7.55 6.07 -23.74
N GLY A 355 -6.43 6.74 -23.42
CA GLY A 355 -6.37 8.19 -23.22
C GLY A 355 -6.37 9.03 -24.51
N LYS A 356 -6.07 8.41 -25.65
CA LYS A 356 -6.24 8.99 -26.99
C LYS A 356 -7.72 9.05 -27.37
#